data_AF-A0AAT9HGC8-F1
#
_entry.id   AF-A0AAT9HGC8-F1
#
_cell.length_a   1.000
_cell.length_b   1.000
_cell.length_c   1.000
_cell.angle_alpha   90.00
_cell.angle_beta   90.00
_cell.angle_gamma   90.00
#
_symmetry.space_group_name_H-M   'P 1'
#
loop_
_entity.id
_entity.type
_entity.pdbx_description
1 polymer ?
#
loop_
_entity_poly.entity_id
_entity_poly.type
_entity_poly.pdbx_seq_one_letter_code
_entity_poly.pdbx_strand_id
1 'polypeptide(L)'
;MVSGVRPTRGHRVFQGVNGVILTLVVLLTLYPFFNIIARSFSGERQIRAGEVTLWPKGFNLTTYEIVFHDSMFWRNYGNTVFYTVVSTAVAMVLTTCYAYVLSKKNLKGRGALVGIAVFTMFFTGGLIPNYVLITSLGLKNSVWAIALPNAISVFNLLVMKAFFESLPRNWRRPRRSTASVRTASCCGSCCRCRRRSWRRWCSSTRCPSGTPGSPRSSIWTAPN
;
A
#
# COMPACT_ATOMS: atom_id res chain seq x y z
N MET A 1 15.92 -1.80 -18.72
CA MET A 1 15.65 -2.22 -20.11
C MET A 1 14.60 -1.27 -20.69
N VAL A 2 15.04 -0.13 -21.22
CA VAL A 2 14.21 0.80 -22.01
C VAL A 2 14.59 0.60 -23.48
N SER A 3 13.57 0.49 -24.30
CA SER A 3 13.54 -0.12 -25.63
C SER A 3 14.36 0.59 -26.71
N GLY A 4 15.04 -0.19 -27.56
CA GLY A 4 14.74 -0.27 -29.00
C GLY A 4 14.87 0.96 -29.91
N VAL A 5 15.58 2.02 -29.55
CA VAL A 5 15.88 3.14 -30.47
C VAL A 5 17.30 2.99 -31.03
N ARG A 6 17.47 3.05 -32.35
CA ARG A 6 18.82 3.11 -32.97
C ARG A 6 19.54 4.32 -32.38
N PRO A 7 20.64 4.15 -31.65
CA PRO A 7 21.21 5.26 -30.90
C PRO A 7 21.87 6.24 -31.86
N THR A 8 21.19 7.37 -32.10
CA THR A 8 21.76 8.57 -32.73
C THR A 8 23.01 8.97 -31.94
N ARG A 9 24.04 9.55 -32.60
CA ARG A 9 25.31 9.90 -31.93
C ARG A 9 25.09 10.76 -30.68
N GLY A 10 24.14 11.70 -30.72
CA GLY A 10 23.74 12.51 -29.56
C GLY A 10 23.13 11.70 -28.40
N HIS A 11 22.37 10.64 -28.69
CA HIS A 11 21.79 9.77 -27.66
C HIS A 11 22.87 8.97 -26.90
N ARG A 12 23.92 8.52 -27.60
CA ARG A 12 25.05 7.80 -26.95
C ARG A 12 25.83 8.71 -26.01
N VAL A 13 26.10 9.94 -26.43
CA VAL A 13 26.80 10.94 -25.60
C VAL A 13 25.95 11.30 -24.38
N PHE A 14 24.64 11.56 -24.58
CA PHE A 14 23.73 11.85 -23.47
C PHE A 14 23.63 10.67 -22.47
N GLN A 15 23.54 9.43 -22.95
CA GLN A 15 23.55 8.25 -22.08
C GLN A 15 24.86 8.10 -21.30
N GLY A 16 26.01 8.34 -21.95
CA GLY A 16 27.32 8.32 -21.29
C GLY A 16 27.44 9.36 -20.19
N VAL A 17 27.09 10.62 -20.49
CA VAL A 17 27.11 11.72 -19.51
C VAL A 17 26.16 11.44 -18.35
N ASN A 18 24.92 11.04 -18.63
CA ASN A 18 23.94 10.69 -17.60
C ASN A 18 24.42 9.49 -16.76
N GLY A 19 25.03 8.49 -17.37
CA GLY A 19 25.63 7.36 -16.66
C GLY A 19 26.76 7.77 -15.73
N VAL A 20 27.64 8.68 -16.15
CA VAL A 20 28.72 9.23 -15.32
C VAL A 20 28.15 10.02 -14.15
N ILE A 21 27.15 10.88 -14.39
CA ILE A 21 26.50 11.67 -13.34
C ILE A 21 25.83 10.75 -12.31
N LEU A 22 25.05 9.77 -12.76
CA LEU A 22 24.39 8.79 -11.87
C LEU A 22 25.42 7.99 -11.07
N THR A 23 26.54 7.60 -11.68
CA THR A 23 27.63 6.89 -11.00
C THR A 23 28.27 7.75 -9.92
N LEU A 24 28.51 9.04 -10.19
CA LEU A 24 29.06 9.98 -9.21
C LEU A 24 28.12 10.18 -8.02
N VAL A 25 26.82 10.31 -8.26
CA VAL A 25 25.80 10.41 -7.20
C VAL A 25 25.80 9.16 -6.31
N VAL A 26 25.92 7.97 -6.91
CA VAL A 26 26.06 6.72 -6.14
C VAL A 26 27.32 6.75 -5.28
N LEU A 27 28.47 7.14 -5.83
CA LEU A 27 29.72 7.22 -5.04
C LEU A 27 29.63 8.21 -3.88
N LEU A 28 28.99 9.37 -4.09
CA LEU A 28 28.83 10.40 -3.07
C LEU A 28 27.91 9.95 -1.93
N THR A 29 26.85 9.20 -2.24
CA THR A 29 25.97 8.61 -1.22
C THR A 29 26.60 7.42 -0.50
N LEU A 30 27.48 6.65 -1.16
CA LEU A 30 28.21 5.54 -0.55
C LEU A 30 29.34 6.00 0.38
N TYR A 31 29.94 7.16 0.10
CA TYR A 31 31.05 7.74 0.86
C TYR A 31 30.84 7.77 2.39
N PRO A 32 29.72 8.29 2.95
CA PRO A 32 29.50 8.30 4.39
C PRO A 32 29.39 6.90 4.99
N PHE A 33 28.84 5.91 4.26
CA PHE A 33 28.75 4.52 4.75
C PHE A 33 30.14 3.89 4.88
N PHE A 34 30.99 4.08 3.87
CA PHE A 34 32.38 3.61 3.93
C PHE A 34 33.15 4.27 5.08
N ASN A 35 32.94 5.57 5.31
CA ASN A 35 33.59 6.28 6.41
C ASN A 35 33.16 5.73 7.79
N ILE A 36 31.88 5.38 7.98
CA ILE A 36 31.38 4.76 9.21
C ILE A 36 32.04 3.40 9.45
N ILE A 37 32.16 2.57 8.40
CA ILE A 37 32.83 1.26 8.49
C ILE A 37 34.30 1.43 8.87
N ALA A 38 35.02 2.32 8.18
CA ALA A 38 36.43 2.60 8.48
C ALA A 38 36.62 3.09 9.93
N ARG A 39 35.71 3.95 10.43
CA ARG A 39 35.72 4.41 11.82
C ARG A 39 35.39 3.29 12.82
N SER A 40 34.48 2.38 12.49
CA SER A 40 34.08 1.29 13.39
C SER A 40 35.21 0.29 13.68
N PHE A 41 36.18 0.14 12.77
CA PHE A 41 37.38 -0.70 12.94
C PHE A 41 38.61 0.04 13.48
N SER A 42 38.54 1.36 13.64
CA SER A 42 39.66 2.19 14.09
C SER A 42 39.64 2.40 15.61
N GLY A 43 40.82 2.45 16.21
CA GLY A 43 40.96 2.79 17.63
C GLY A 43 40.49 4.23 17.95
N GLU A 44 39.93 4.43 19.16
CA GLU A 44 39.39 5.73 19.59
C GLU A 44 40.41 6.87 19.50
N ARG A 45 41.69 6.59 19.73
CA ARG A 45 42.78 7.57 19.66
C ARG A 45 42.97 8.09 18.23
N GLN A 46 42.86 7.22 17.23
CA GLN A 46 42.98 7.55 15.80
C GLN A 46 41.74 8.26 15.27
N ILE A 47 40.55 7.92 15.81
CA ILE A 47 39.30 8.63 15.49
C ILE A 47 39.36 10.08 16.01
N ARG A 48 39.80 10.29 17.26
CA ARG A 48 39.92 11.63 17.86
C ARG A 48 40.98 12.51 17.19
N ALA A 49 42.02 11.90 16.62
CA ALA A 49 43.06 12.59 15.85
C ALA A 49 42.61 13.00 14.43
N GLY A 50 41.42 12.60 13.97
CA GLY A 50 40.90 12.98 12.65
C GLY A 50 41.55 12.26 11.46
N GLU A 51 42.35 11.23 11.69
CA GLU A 51 43.16 10.60 10.64
C GLU A 51 42.44 9.51 9.82
N VAL A 52 41.17 9.21 10.15
CA VAL A 52 40.40 8.10 9.56
C VAL A 52 39.41 8.64 8.51
N THR A 53 39.87 8.71 7.25
CA THR A 53 39.08 9.20 6.11
C THR A 53 38.53 8.06 5.25
N LEU A 54 39.37 7.19 4.70
CA LEU A 54 38.96 6.08 3.83
C LEU A 54 39.51 4.72 4.24
N TRP A 55 40.62 4.69 4.99
CA TRP A 55 41.25 3.46 5.46
C TRP A 55 41.29 3.42 6.98
N PRO A 56 40.94 2.30 7.63
CA PRO A 56 41.05 2.16 9.07
C PRO A 56 42.53 2.26 9.47
N LYS A 57 42.83 3.20 10.37
CA LYS A 57 44.14 3.31 11.02
C LYS A 57 44.05 2.72 12.44
N GLY A 58 44.93 1.77 12.74
CA GLY A 58 44.95 1.04 14.01
C GLY A 58 43.74 0.11 14.14
N PHE A 59 43.81 -1.05 13.47
CA PHE A 59 42.79 -2.09 13.54
C PHE A 59 42.56 -2.49 15.00
N ASN A 60 41.39 -2.18 15.53
CA ASN A 60 41.05 -2.40 16.92
C ASN A 60 39.65 -3.01 16.98
N LEU A 61 39.55 -4.20 17.58
CA LEU A 61 38.30 -4.93 17.78
C LEU A 61 37.70 -4.70 19.17
N THR A 62 38.38 -3.97 20.06
CA THR A 62 37.95 -3.79 21.45
C THR A 62 36.64 -3.00 21.54
N THR A 63 36.39 -2.09 20.60
CA THR A 63 35.10 -1.36 20.52
C THR A 63 33.91 -2.31 20.34
N TYR A 64 34.07 -3.39 19.55
CA TYR A 64 33.01 -4.37 19.37
C TYR A 64 32.81 -5.23 20.63
N GLU A 65 33.90 -5.67 21.27
CA GLU A 65 33.84 -6.43 22.53
C GLU A 65 33.10 -5.66 23.63
N ILE A 66 33.35 -4.35 23.75
CA ILE A 66 32.65 -3.47 24.71
C ILE A 66 31.14 -3.46 24.44
N VAL A 67 30.72 -3.33 23.17
CA VAL A 67 29.29 -3.32 22.81
C VAL A 67 28.65 -4.69 23.05
N PHE A 68 29.37 -5.78 22.79
CA PHE A 68 28.87 -7.13 23.03
C PHE A 68 28.64 -7.44 24.51
N HIS A 69 29.48 -6.90 25.40
CA HIS A 69 29.38 -7.08 26.85
C HIS A 69 28.34 -6.15 27.51
N ASP A 70 27.87 -5.12 26.81
CA ASP A 70 26.87 -4.20 27.35
C ASP A 70 25.46 -4.83 27.32
N SER A 71 24.97 -5.21 28.50
CA SER A 71 23.59 -5.73 28.67
C SER A 71 22.50 -4.71 28.29
N MET A 72 22.77 -3.41 28.41
CA MET A 72 21.82 -2.36 28.04
C MET A 72 21.65 -2.29 26.52
N PHE A 73 22.72 -2.51 25.76
CA PHE A 73 22.67 -2.58 24.30
C PHE A 73 21.71 -3.67 23.82
N TRP A 74 21.86 -4.89 24.32
CA TRP A 74 21.00 -6.02 23.95
C TRP A 74 19.53 -5.82 24.35
N ARG A 75 19.28 -5.28 25.55
CA ARG A 75 17.91 -4.96 25.99
C ARG A 75 17.25 -3.92 25.09
N ASN A 76 17.98 -2.86 24.75
CA ASN A 76 17.47 -1.80 23.88
C ASN A 76 17.23 -2.30 22.45
N TYR A 77 18.15 -3.13 21.94
CA TYR A 77 18.01 -3.75 20.62
C TYR A 77 16.78 -4.65 20.56
N GLY A 78 16.58 -5.50 21.57
CA GLY A 78 15.39 -6.33 21.71
C GLY A 78 14.10 -5.50 21.78
N ASN A 79 14.10 -4.40 22.53
CA ASN A 79 12.97 -3.49 22.60
C ASN A 79 12.66 -2.84 21.24
N THR A 80 13.67 -2.39 20.49
CA THR A 80 13.46 -1.82 19.15
C THR A 80 12.84 -2.82 18.19
N VAL A 81 13.33 -4.07 18.18
CA VAL A 81 12.75 -5.14 17.35
C VAL A 81 11.31 -5.42 17.78
N PHE A 82 11.05 -5.52 19.09
CA PHE A 82 9.70 -5.72 19.60
C PHE A 82 8.74 -4.59 19.21
N TYR A 83 9.17 -3.33 19.36
CA TYR A 83 8.34 -2.17 19.03
C TYR A 83 8.04 -2.07 17.54
N THR A 84 9.01 -2.36 16.67
CA THR A 84 8.79 -2.34 15.21
C THR A 84 7.82 -3.44 14.79
N VAL A 85 8.01 -4.69 15.25
CA VAL A 85 7.13 -5.82 14.91
C VAL A 85 5.70 -5.58 15.39
N VAL A 86 5.51 -5.19 16.66
CA VAL A 86 4.18 -4.94 17.22
C VAL A 86 3.50 -3.76 16.52
N SER A 87 4.22 -2.65 16.32
CA SER A 87 3.65 -1.46 15.67
C SER A 87 3.27 -1.75 14.22
N THR A 88 4.12 -2.44 13.46
CA THR A 88 3.83 -2.79 12.05
C THR A 88 2.68 -3.79 11.94
N ALA A 89 2.61 -4.80 12.81
CA ALA A 89 1.52 -5.76 12.81
C ALA A 89 0.17 -5.08 13.07
N VAL A 90 0.10 -4.24 14.11
CA VAL A 90 -1.12 -3.47 14.43
C VAL A 90 -1.49 -2.52 13.29
N ALA A 91 -0.52 -1.80 12.74
CA ALA A 91 -0.75 -0.86 11.64
C ALA A 91 -1.23 -1.56 10.36
N MET A 92 -0.65 -2.71 9.99
CA MET A 92 -1.09 -3.49 8.84
C MET A 92 -2.53 -4.00 9.01
N VAL A 93 -2.87 -4.56 10.18
CA VAL A 93 -4.22 -5.10 10.43
C VAL A 93 -5.26 -3.99 10.34
N LEU A 94 -5.05 -2.86 11.03
CA LEU A 94 -5.98 -1.74 11.03
C LEU A 94 -6.11 -1.11 9.64
N THR A 95 -4.99 -0.87 8.95
CA THR A 95 -4.98 -0.29 7.61
C THR A 95 -5.67 -1.19 6.60
N THR A 96 -5.43 -2.51 6.66
CA THR A 96 -6.04 -3.49 5.74
C THR A 96 -7.54 -3.60 5.97
N CYS A 97 -7.98 -3.68 7.23
CA CYS A 97 -9.40 -3.70 7.58
C CYS A 97 -10.12 -2.44 7.07
N TYR A 98 -9.55 -1.25 7.30
CA TYR A 98 -10.13 0.01 6.85
C TYR A 98 -10.15 0.12 5.31
N ALA A 99 -9.02 -0.17 4.65
CA ALA A 99 -8.91 -0.11 3.20
C ALA A 99 -9.86 -1.11 2.51
N TYR A 100 -10.06 -2.30 3.09
CA TYR A 100 -10.99 -3.30 2.56
C TYR A 100 -12.45 -2.83 2.60
N VAL A 101 -12.87 -2.21 3.71
CA VAL A 101 -14.19 -1.58 3.82
C VAL A 101 -14.33 -0.52 2.73
N LEU A 102 -13.33 0.36 2.58
CA LEU A 102 -13.40 1.49 1.66
C LEU A 102 -13.36 1.10 0.16
N SER A 103 -12.74 -0.04 -0.16
CA SER A 103 -12.69 -0.59 -1.53
C SER A 103 -14.07 -1.06 -2.03
N LYS A 104 -14.99 -1.46 -1.14
CA LYS A 104 -16.35 -1.88 -1.56
C LYS A 104 -17.14 -0.70 -2.13
N LYS A 105 -17.37 -0.71 -3.45
CA LYS A 105 -18.13 0.33 -4.18
C LYS A 105 -19.62 0.47 -3.78
N ASN A 106 -20.15 -0.46 -2.97
CA ASN A 106 -21.56 -0.47 -2.54
C ASN A 106 -21.81 0.25 -1.20
N LEU A 107 -20.78 0.86 -0.59
CA LEU A 107 -20.94 1.62 0.65
C LEU A 107 -21.44 3.05 0.36
N LYS A 108 -22.61 3.38 0.92
CA LYS A 108 -23.09 4.77 1.00
C LYS A 108 -22.14 5.54 1.94
N GLY A 109 -21.64 6.71 1.52
CA GLY A 109 -20.72 7.53 2.32
C GLY A 109 -19.22 7.32 2.08
N ARG A 110 -18.82 6.50 1.10
CA ARG A 110 -17.40 6.24 0.77
C ARG A 110 -16.59 7.52 0.50
N GLY A 111 -17.16 8.49 -0.21
CA GLY A 111 -16.49 9.76 -0.51
C GLY A 111 -16.18 10.58 0.74
N ALA A 112 -17.13 10.62 1.69
CA ALA A 112 -16.95 11.31 2.96
C ALA A 112 -15.87 10.66 3.84
N LEU A 113 -15.84 9.32 3.93
CA LEU A 113 -14.82 8.60 4.70
C LEU A 113 -13.40 8.82 4.13
N VAL A 114 -13.25 8.77 2.80
CA VAL A 114 -11.98 9.10 2.13
C VAL A 114 -11.62 10.57 2.39
N GLY A 115 -12.60 11.48 2.30
CA GLY A 115 -12.40 12.91 2.52
C GLY A 115 -11.91 13.22 3.93
N ILE A 116 -12.50 12.61 4.97
CA ILE A 116 -12.06 12.77 6.36
C ILE A 116 -10.65 12.21 6.55
N ALA A 117 -10.33 11.04 5.99
CA ALA A 117 -8.99 10.48 6.09
C ALA A 117 -7.95 11.41 5.45
N VAL A 118 -8.21 11.92 4.24
CA VAL A 118 -7.33 12.87 3.56
C VAL A 118 -7.23 14.18 4.36
N PHE A 119 -8.32 14.66 4.94
CA PHE A 119 -8.32 15.84 5.80
C PHE A 119 -7.37 15.67 6.99
N THR A 120 -7.43 14.55 7.71
CA THR A 120 -6.52 14.28 8.84
C THR A 120 -5.04 14.17 8.45
N MET A 121 -4.73 13.88 7.18
CA MET A 121 -3.35 13.88 6.68
C MET A 121 -2.79 15.30 6.54
N PHE A 122 -3.62 16.26 6.11
CA PHE A 122 -3.22 17.67 5.99
C PHE A 122 -3.30 18.40 7.33
N PHE A 123 -4.30 18.08 8.15
CA PHE A 123 -4.50 18.65 9.48
C PHE A 123 -3.97 17.69 10.56
N THR A 124 -2.68 17.77 10.83
CA THR A 124 -2.04 17.04 11.93
C THR A 124 -1.89 17.94 13.17
N GLY A 125 -2.15 17.39 14.36
CA GLY A 125 -2.06 18.13 15.63
C GLY A 125 -0.64 18.50 16.05
N GLY A 126 0.40 18.00 15.37
CA GLY A 126 1.80 18.21 15.77
C GLY A 126 2.20 17.38 17.01
N LEU A 127 3.45 17.53 17.46
CA LEU A 127 4.02 16.68 18.51
C LEU A 127 3.45 16.97 19.91
N ILE A 128 3.21 18.24 20.25
CA ILE A 128 2.78 18.63 21.61
C ILE A 128 1.38 18.06 21.93
N PRO A 129 0.34 18.26 21.10
CA PRO A 129 -0.99 17.73 21.38
C PRO A 129 -1.04 16.20 21.38
N ASN A 130 -0.22 15.56 20.54
CA ASN A 130 -0.11 14.10 20.52
C ASN A 130 0.47 13.56 21.84
N TYR A 131 1.50 14.22 22.37
CA TYR A 131 2.08 13.85 23.66
C TYR A 131 1.11 14.04 24.83
N VAL A 132 0.35 15.15 24.82
CA VAL A 132 -0.70 15.40 25.84
C VAL A 132 -1.81 14.36 25.73
N LEU A 133 -2.22 13.96 24.52
CA LEU A 133 -3.20 12.89 24.33
C LEU A 133 -2.73 11.56 24.95
N ILE A 134 -1.53 11.10 24.60
CA ILE A 134 -0.97 9.85 25.16
C ILE A 134 -0.83 9.92 26.68
N THR A 135 -0.46 11.09 27.19
CA THR A 135 -0.38 11.38 28.62
C THR A 135 -1.74 11.22 29.31
N SER A 136 -2.79 11.82 28.75
CA SER A 136 -4.16 11.73 29.26
C SER A 136 -4.73 10.32 29.18
N LEU A 137 -4.29 9.52 28.21
CA LEU A 137 -4.65 8.09 28.11
C LEU A 137 -3.91 7.21 29.14
N GLY A 138 -2.95 7.74 29.88
CA GLY A 138 -2.18 6.98 30.88
C GLY A 138 -1.19 5.98 30.30
N LEU A 139 -0.91 6.03 29.00
CA LEU A 139 -0.09 5.05 28.27
C LEU A 139 1.41 5.37 28.28
N LYS A 140 1.86 6.30 29.14
CA LYS A 140 3.26 6.73 29.22
C LYS A 140 4.20 5.53 29.47
N ASN A 141 5.37 5.54 28.83
CA ASN A 141 6.39 4.50 28.93
C ASN A 141 5.93 3.08 28.53
N SER A 142 4.90 2.96 27.69
CA SER A 142 4.41 1.68 27.17
C SER A 142 4.55 1.57 25.65
N VAL A 143 4.49 0.33 25.13
CA VAL A 143 4.54 0.06 23.67
C VAL A 143 3.36 0.73 22.95
N TRP A 144 2.21 0.84 23.62
CA TRP A 144 0.99 1.44 23.08
C TRP A 144 1.13 2.93 22.80
N ALA A 145 2.01 3.64 23.52
CA ALA A 145 2.30 5.05 23.24
C ALA A 145 2.91 5.26 21.85
N ILE A 146 3.65 4.27 21.34
CA ILE A 146 4.32 4.35 20.03
C ILE A 146 3.42 3.77 18.94
N ALA A 147 2.73 2.66 19.24
CA ALA A 147 1.90 1.96 18.28
C ALA A 147 0.62 2.73 17.91
N LEU A 148 -0.08 3.33 18.87
CA LEU A 148 -1.38 3.97 18.63
C LEU A 148 -1.32 5.19 17.71
N PRO A 149 -0.41 6.18 17.90
CA PRO A 149 -0.38 7.36 17.04
C PRO A 149 0.01 7.03 15.60
N ASN A 150 0.87 6.02 15.42
CA ASN A 150 1.36 5.58 14.12
C ASN A 150 0.53 4.43 13.51
N ALA A 151 -0.55 4.00 14.18
CA ALA A 151 -1.33 2.84 13.77
C ALA A 151 -2.04 3.03 12.42
N ILE A 152 -2.45 4.26 12.09
CA ILE A 152 -3.18 4.56 10.86
C ILE A 152 -2.41 5.61 10.07
N SER A 153 -1.68 5.15 9.07
CA SER A 153 -1.09 6.03 8.05
C SER A 153 -2.04 6.17 6.88
N VAL A 154 -2.59 7.38 6.70
CA VAL A 154 -3.53 7.70 5.60
C VAL A 154 -2.92 7.42 4.23
N PHE A 155 -1.63 7.68 4.06
CA PHE A 155 -0.93 7.38 2.81
C PHE A 155 -0.95 5.87 2.50
N ASN A 156 -0.54 5.04 3.46
CA ASN A 156 -0.53 3.58 3.30
C ASN A 156 -1.94 3.03 3.04
N LEU A 157 -2.95 3.62 3.67
CA LEU A 157 -4.36 3.31 3.47
C LEU A 157 -4.82 3.62 2.05
N LEU A 158 -4.49 4.80 1.50
CA LEU A 158 -4.86 5.18 0.13
C LEU A 158 -4.18 4.28 -0.90
N VAL A 159 -2.91 3.95 -0.69
CA VAL A 159 -2.16 3.00 -1.52
C VAL A 159 -2.83 1.63 -1.49
N MET A 160 -3.13 1.08 -0.32
CA MET A 160 -3.78 -0.22 -0.17
C MET A 160 -5.19 -0.25 -0.79
N LYS A 161 -5.97 0.83 -0.64
CA LYS A 161 -7.26 0.98 -1.30
C LYS A 161 -7.12 0.94 -2.83
N ALA A 162 -6.14 1.65 -3.39
CA ALA A 162 -5.88 1.65 -4.83
C ALA A 162 -5.51 0.25 -5.33
N PHE A 163 -4.71 -0.50 -4.56
CA PHE A 163 -4.43 -1.91 -4.82
C PHE A 163 -5.71 -2.76 -4.82
N PHE A 164 -6.57 -2.66 -3.81
CA PHE A 164 -7.81 -3.43 -3.80
C PHE A 164 -8.80 -3.07 -4.91
N GLU A 165 -8.72 -1.85 -5.47
CA GLU A 165 -9.56 -1.40 -6.58
C GLU A 165 -9.04 -1.80 -7.96
N SER A 166 -7.71 -1.94 -8.12
CA SER A 166 -7.09 -2.39 -9.36
C SER A 166 -7.26 -3.89 -9.61
N LEU A 167 -7.55 -4.68 -8.57
CA LEU A 167 -7.87 -6.09 -8.69
C LEU A 167 -9.13 -6.28 -9.56
N PRO A 168 -9.05 -6.99 -10.70
CA PRO A 168 -10.17 -7.15 -11.60
C PRO A 168 -11.36 -7.82 -10.90
N ARG A 169 -12.55 -7.22 -11.11
CA ARG A 169 -13.82 -7.64 -10.48
C ARG A 169 -14.28 -9.05 -10.86
N ASN A 170 -13.61 -9.71 -11.81
CA ASN A 170 -13.97 -11.04 -12.29
C ASN A 170 -13.75 -12.15 -11.24
N TRP A 171 -12.83 -11.99 -10.30
CA TRP A 171 -12.65 -12.95 -9.19
C TRP A 171 -13.73 -12.79 -8.13
N ARG A 172 -14.24 -11.56 -7.97
CA ARG A 172 -15.36 -11.26 -7.08
C ARG A 172 -16.69 -11.63 -7.74
N ARG A 173 -16.78 -12.84 -8.29
CA ARG A 173 -18.07 -13.46 -8.59
C ARG A 173 -18.79 -13.64 -7.24
N PRO A 174 -19.96 -13.01 -7.02
CA PRO A 174 -20.81 -13.48 -5.94
C PRO A 174 -21.24 -14.90 -6.33
N ARG A 175 -20.75 -15.92 -5.64
CA ARG A 175 -21.45 -17.20 -5.58
C ARG A 175 -22.77 -16.91 -4.85
N ARG A 176 -23.79 -16.45 -5.59
CA ARG A 176 -25.17 -16.40 -5.10
C ARG A 176 -25.70 -17.83 -5.05
N SER A 177 -25.31 -18.52 -4.00
CA SER A 177 -25.91 -19.74 -3.47
C SER A 177 -25.62 -19.65 -1.98
N THR A 178 -26.33 -18.83 -1.22
CA THR A 178 -27.63 -19.15 -0.62
C THR A 178 -28.23 -17.87 -0.02
N ALA A 179 -29.49 -17.95 0.39
CA ALA A 179 -30.27 -16.94 1.11
C ALA A 179 -30.93 -15.85 0.24
N SER A 180 -32.15 -16.19 -0.16
CA SER A 180 -33.28 -15.31 -0.37
C SER A 180 -33.39 -14.19 0.67
N VAL A 181 -33.06 -12.97 0.27
CA VAL A 181 -33.83 -11.77 0.66
C VAL A 181 -34.15 -11.03 -0.63
N ARG A 182 -35.11 -11.59 -1.37
CA ARG A 182 -35.88 -10.80 -2.34
C ARG A 182 -36.95 -10.08 -1.53
N THR A 183 -36.59 -8.92 -0.97
CA THR A 183 -37.60 -7.87 -0.81
C THR A 183 -38.12 -7.56 -2.20
N ALA A 184 -39.42 -7.71 -2.35
CA ALA A 184 -40.15 -7.54 -3.58
C ALA A 184 -39.86 -6.16 -4.19
N SER A 185 -39.12 -6.13 -5.29
CA SER A 185 -39.26 -5.11 -6.32
C SER A 185 -39.83 -5.79 -7.56
N CYS A 186 -41.16 -5.74 -7.65
CA CYS A 186 -41.89 -5.91 -8.89
C CYS A 186 -41.27 -4.99 -9.95
N CYS A 187 -40.66 -5.58 -10.97
CA CYS A 187 -40.60 -4.97 -12.29
C CYS A 187 -41.10 -6.02 -13.28
N GLY A 188 -42.09 -5.59 -14.06
CA GLY A 188 -43.15 -6.42 -14.58
C GLY A 188 -42.75 -7.44 -15.64
N SER A 189 -43.76 -8.23 -16.00
CA SER A 189 -43.89 -9.13 -17.16
C SER A 189 -43.78 -10.64 -16.94
N CYS A 190 -43.78 -11.15 -15.71
CA CYS A 190 -44.11 -12.57 -15.49
C CYS A 190 -44.60 -12.91 -14.08
N CYS A 191 -45.64 -12.22 -13.60
CA CYS A 191 -46.43 -12.75 -12.49
C CYS A 191 -47.35 -13.83 -13.01
N ARG A 192 -46.98 -15.09 -12.73
CA ARG A 192 -47.83 -16.28 -12.82
C ARG A 192 -49.21 -15.96 -12.22
N CYS A 193 -50.20 -15.78 -13.09
CA CYS A 193 -51.56 -15.44 -12.73
C CYS A 193 -52.23 -16.70 -12.14
N ARG A 194 -52.05 -16.93 -10.83
CA ARG A 194 -52.64 -18.05 -10.09
C ARG A 194 -53.97 -17.64 -9.43
N ARG A 195 -54.86 -16.94 -10.15
CA ARG A 195 -56.28 -16.80 -9.80
C ARG A 195 -57.14 -16.77 -11.07
N ARG A 196 -58.16 -17.62 -11.10
CA ARG A 196 -59.00 -17.96 -12.27
C ARG A 196 -59.92 -16.83 -12.80
N SER A 197 -59.97 -15.64 -12.18
CA SER A 197 -60.97 -14.62 -12.54
C SER A 197 -60.53 -13.61 -13.61
N TRP A 198 -59.28 -13.58 -14.04
CA TRP A 198 -58.77 -12.58 -15.00
C TRP A 198 -58.40 -13.20 -16.37
N ARG A 199 -59.29 -14.02 -16.95
CA ARG A 199 -59.12 -14.57 -18.31
C ARG A 199 -59.53 -13.62 -19.45
N ARG A 200 -60.22 -12.52 -19.17
CA ARG A 200 -60.77 -11.62 -20.22
C ARG A 200 -59.84 -10.49 -20.68
N TRP A 201 -58.66 -10.33 -20.07
CA TRP A 201 -57.74 -9.22 -20.39
C TRP A 201 -56.46 -9.62 -21.12
N CYS A 202 -56.28 -10.90 -21.47
CA CYS A 202 -55.11 -11.40 -22.21
C CYS A 202 -55.34 -11.58 -23.73
N SER A 203 -56.40 -11.01 -24.30
CA SER A 203 -56.74 -11.21 -25.72
C SER A 203 -56.22 -10.14 -26.68
N SER A 204 -55.39 -9.18 -26.26
CA SER A 204 -54.91 -8.13 -27.17
C SER A 204 -53.47 -7.70 -26.91
N THR A 205 -52.51 -8.54 -27.29
CA THR A 205 -51.23 -8.08 -27.87
C THR A 205 -50.52 -9.28 -28.50
N ARG A 206 -50.41 -9.25 -29.82
CA ARG A 206 -49.81 -10.30 -30.65
C ARG A 206 -48.30 -10.37 -30.42
N CYS A 207 -47.75 -11.57 -30.30
CA CYS A 207 -46.32 -11.83 -30.50
C CYS A 207 -46.03 -11.87 -32.01
N PRO A 208 -44.95 -11.26 -32.51
CA PRO A 208 -44.48 -11.52 -33.87
C PRO A 208 -43.75 -12.87 -33.90
N SER A 209 -44.23 -13.76 -34.76
CA SER A 209 -43.65 -15.05 -35.12
C SER A 209 -42.58 -14.91 -36.21
N GLY A 210 -41.44 -15.58 -36.08
CA GLY A 210 -40.52 -15.79 -37.21
C GLY A 210 -39.08 -16.16 -36.83
N THR A 211 -38.80 -17.46 -36.75
CA THR A 211 -37.47 -18.08 -37.02
C THR A 211 -37.71 -19.06 -38.20
N PRO A 212 -36.77 -19.41 -39.12
CA PRO A 212 -35.43 -19.96 -38.82
C PRO A 212 -34.31 -19.70 -39.88
N GLY A 213 -33.06 -20.11 -39.59
CA GLY A 213 -32.01 -20.33 -40.62
C GLY A 213 -30.62 -19.69 -40.35
N SER A 214 -29.62 -20.54 -40.05
CA SER A 214 -28.16 -20.31 -39.85
C SER A 214 -27.41 -19.80 -41.11
N PRO A 215 -26.05 -19.69 -41.18
CA PRO A 215 -24.96 -19.37 -40.24
C PRO A 215 -24.01 -18.23 -40.78
N ARG A 216 -23.17 -17.60 -39.94
CA ARG A 216 -21.77 -17.15 -40.24
C ARG A 216 -21.30 -16.07 -39.25
N SER A 217 -20.47 -16.48 -38.29
CA SER A 217 -19.48 -15.61 -37.68
C SER A 217 -18.12 -15.93 -38.33
N SER A 218 -17.71 -15.12 -39.30
CA SER A 218 -16.35 -15.10 -39.83
C SER A 218 -16.07 -13.68 -40.32
N ILE A 219 -14.88 -13.16 -40.01
CA ILE A 219 -14.25 -11.88 -40.44
C ILE A 219 -14.63 -10.71 -39.51
N TRP A 220 -13.78 -10.10 -38.64
CA TRP A 220 -12.33 -9.90 -38.57
C TRP A 220 -11.66 -9.61 -39.92
N THR A 221 -11.74 -8.35 -40.36
CA THR A 221 -10.63 -7.57 -40.92
C THR A 221 -11.08 -6.13 -41.13
N ALA A 222 -10.49 -5.19 -40.40
CA ALA A 222 -10.40 -3.78 -40.80
C ALA A 222 -8.91 -3.43 -40.80
N PRO A 223 -8.37 -2.99 -41.95
CA PRO A 223 -7.58 -1.78 -41.94
C PRO A 223 -7.98 -0.81 -43.08
N ASN A 224 -8.16 0.45 -42.71
CA ASN A 224 -7.56 1.63 -43.35
C ASN A 224 -7.76 2.84 -42.43
#